data_AF-A0A820L6R7-F1
#
_entry.id   AF-A0A820L6R7-F1
#
_cell.length_a   1.000
_cell.length_b   1.000
_cell.length_c   1.000
_cell.angle_alpha   90.00
_cell.angle_beta   90.00
_cell.angle_gamma   90.00
#
_symmetry.space_group_name_H-M   'P 1'
#
loop_
_entity.id
_entity.type
_entity.pdbx_description
1 polymer ?
#
loop_
_entity_poly.entity_id
_entity_poly.type
_entity_poly.pdbx_seq_one_letter_code
_entity_poly.pdbx_strand_id
1 'polypeptide(L)'
;MKLNRDHYLQCQKQTEKTEYDRSFKYLEQRVEHFITNLKGLNATFTEQQLKRDQLIKTLDERKTNMINYENKIATCMKILADKGVEQHEINNFLDLPNDEPWYLATINRETAHRLLKSCVEGTYLIRTSSTGLYALTLVHNNVIYDCRIGRDPTQNYAFRFVASNMDGNSFAYCDRSFRSLG
;
A
#
# COMPACT_ATOMS: atom_id res chain seq x y z
N MET A 1 34.61 -84.51 -16.56
CA MET A 1 34.07 -83.61 -17.62
C MET A 1 34.78 -82.26 -17.51
N LYS A 2 35.67 -81.91 -18.44
CA LYS A 2 36.28 -80.56 -18.49
C LYS A 2 35.44 -79.72 -19.44
N LEU A 3 34.81 -78.65 -18.94
CA LEU A 3 34.14 -77.67 -19.81
C LEU A 3 35.16 -77.04 -20.75
N ASN A 4 34.80 -76.95 -22.03
CA ASN A 4 35.62 -76.35 -23.07
C ASN A 4 35.78 -74.84 -22.83
N ARG A 5 37.02 -74.34 -22.81
CA ARG A 5 37.37 -72.95 -22.48
C ARG A 5 36.68 -71.94 -23.40
N ASP A 6 36.55 -72.28 -24.68
CA ASP A 6 35.93 -71.41 -25.67
C ASP A 6 34.42 -71.25 -25.42
N HIS A 7 33.76 -72.31 -24.95
CA HIS A 7 32.35 -72.25 -24.58
C HIS A 7 32.12 -71.36 -23.35
N TYR A 8 33.04 -71.38 -22.37
CA TYR A 8 32.99 -70.50 -21.20
C TYR A 8 33.14 -69.02 -21.59
N LEU A 9 34.13 -68.69 -22.44
CA LEU A 9 34.36 -67.34 -22.94
C LEU A 9 33.18 -66.81 -23.77
N GLN A 10 32.55 -67.68 -24.56
CA GLN A 10 31.37 -67.30 -25.35
C GLN A 10 30.15 -67.05 -24.46
N CYS A 11 29.92 -67.89 -23.45
CA CYS A 11 28.90 -67.63 -22.43
C CYS A 11 29.14 -66.29 -21.74
N GLN A 12 30.36 -65.99 -21.30
CA GLN A 12 30.68 -64.73 -20.62
C GLN A 12 30.39 -63.51 -21.49
N LYS A 13 30.84 -63.52 -22.76
CA LYS A 13 30.55 -62.44 -23.71
C LYS A 13 29.06 -62.25 -23.97
N GLN A 14 28.30 -63.35 -24.01
CA GLN A 14 26.86 -63.32 -24.18
C GLN A 14 26.19 -62.68 -22.95
N THR A 15 26.64 -63.02 -21.74
CA THR A 15 26.14 -62.44 -20.48
C THR A 15 26.40 -60.94 -20.44
N GLU A 16 27.62 -60.50 -20.71
CA GLU A 16 27.99 -59.07 -20.77
C GLU A 16 27.12 -58.31 -21.78
N LYS A 17 26.96 -58.86 -23.00
CA LYS A 17 26.06 -58.28 -24.01
C LYS A 17 24.64 -58.10 -23.49
N THR A 18 24.08 -59.12 -22.83
CA THR A 18 22.71 -59.04 -22.29
C THR A 18 22.58 -58.03 -21.16
N GLU A 19 23.63 -57.80 -20.37
CA GLU A 19 23.65 -56.77 -19.33
C GLU A 19 23.70 -55.36 -19.93
N TYR A 20 24.47 -55.16 -21.01
CA TYR A 20 24.46 -53.91 -21.76
C TYR A 20 23.10 -53.64 -22.41
N ASP A 21 22.48 -54.65 -23.04
CA ASP A 21 21.15 -54.51 -23.64
C ASP A 21 20.09 -54.11 -22.59
N ARG A 22 20.15 -54.69 -21.38
CA ARG A 22 19.28 -54.31 -20.25
C ARG A 22 19.54 -52.88 -19.79
N SER A 23 20.81 -52.51 -19.64
CA SER A 23 21.22 -51.17 -19.20
C SER A 23 20.80 -50.10 -20.21
N PHE A 24 20.97 -50.39 -21.50
CA PHE A 24 20.53 -49.53 -22.60
C PHE A 24 19.01 -49.34 -22.60
N LYS A 25 18.25 -50.44 -22.50
CA LYS A 25 16.78 -50.38 -22.42
C LYS A 25 16.29 -49.58 -21.21
N TYR A 26 16.94 -49.70 -20.05
CA TYR A 26 16.63 -48.90 -18.88
C TYR A 26 16.88 -47.39 -19.11
N LEU A 27 18.01 -47.05 -19.74
CA LEU A 27 18.33 -45.66 -20.08
C LEU A 27 17.32 -45.08 -21.07
N GLU A 28 16.93 -45.84 -22.09
CA GLU A 28 15.90 -45.46 -23.07
C GLU A 28 14.57 -45.12 -22.39
N GLN A 29 14.07 -46.03 -21.54
CA GLN A 29 12.83 -45.79 -20.77
C GLN A 29 12.92 -44.55 -19.87
N ARG A 30 14.08 -44.30 -19.27
CA ARG A 30 14.28 -43.15 -18.39
C ARG A 30 14.32 -41.83 -19.15
N VAL A 31 14.90 -41.82 -20.35
CA VAL A 31 14.87 -40.67 -21.26
C VAL A 31 13.43 -40.40 -21.74
N GLU A 32 12.68 -41.44 -22.13
CA GLU A 32 11.28 -41.30 -22.53
C GLU A 32 10.41 -40.71 -21.41
N HIS A 33 10.61 -41.19 -20.18
CA HIS A 33 9.92 -40.66 -19.01
C HIS A 33 10.27 -39.18 -18.77
N PHE A 34 11.55 -38.81 -18.87
CA PHE A 34 11.98 -37.42 -18.74
C PHE A 34 11.37 -36.50 -19.80
N ILE A 35 11.32 -36.94 -21.06
CA ILE A 35 10.66 -36.23 -22.16
C ILE A 35 9.17 -36.02 -21.85
N THR A 36 8.50 -37.05 -21.34
CA THR A 36 7.07 -36.99 -21.00
C THR A 36 6.82 -36.00 -19.86
N ASN A 37 7.65 -36.02 -18.83
CA ASN A 37 7.57 -35.08 -17.71
C ASN A 37 7.80 -33.64 -18.17
N LEU A 38 8.80 -33.40 -19.04
CA LEU A 38 9.04 -32.09 -19.62
C LEU A 38 7.85 -31.58 -20.44
N LYS A 39 7.22 -32.45 -21.25
CA LYS A 39 6.01 -32.09 -22.00
C LYS A 39 4.86 -31.70 -21.07
N GLY A 40 4.64 -32.47 -20.01
CA GLY A 40 3.62 -32.18 -19.01
C GLY A 40 3.87 -30.84 -18.30
N LEU A 41 5.11 -30.62 -17.85
CA LEU A 41 5.50 -29.36 -17.21
C LEU A 41 5.32 -28.17 -18.15
N ASN A 42 5.75 -28.29 -19.41
CA ASN A 42 5.59 -27.23 -20.40
C ASN A 42 4.10 -26.90 -20.65
N ALA A 43 3.23 -27.91 -20.74
CA ALA A 43 1.79 -27.71 -20.87
C ALA A 43 1.20 -26.95 -19.68
N THR A 44 1.57 -27.33 -18.44
CA THR A 44 1.12 -26.62 -17.23
C THR A 44 1.62 -25.18 -17.18
N PHE A 45 2.85 -24.92 -17.63
CA PHE A 45 3.41 -23.57 -17.71
C PHE A 45 2.63 -22.70 -18.71
N THR A 46 2.33 -23.22 -19.90
CA THR A 46 1.50 -22.51 -20.89
C THR A 46 0.10 -22.22 -20.38
N GLU A 47 -0.53 -23.17 -19.67
CA GLU A 47 -1.84 -22.95 -19.06
C GLU A 47 -1.81 -21.82 -18.01
N GLN A 48 -0.80 -21.80 -17.16
CA GLN A 48 -0.62 -20.74 -16.16
C GLN A 48 -0.36 -19.39 -16.82
N GLN A 49 0.42 -19.33 -17.91
CA GLN A 49 0.64 -18.11 -18.68
C GLN A 49 -0.68 -17.57 -19.23
N LEU A 50 -1.53 -18.43 -19.81
CA LEU A 50 -2.83 -18.02 -20.33
C LEU A 50 -3.73 -17.44 -19.22
N LYS A 51 -3.77 -18.09 -18.06
CA LYS A 51 -4.53 -17.61 -16.89
C LYS A 51 -4.03 -16.25 -16.41
N ARG A 52 -2.72 -16.06 -16.35
CA ARG A 52 -2.11 -14.78 -15.99
C ARG A 52 -2.51 -13.69 -16.98
N ASP A 53 -2.44 -13.96 -18.27
CA ASP A 53 -2.74 -12.97 -19.30
C ASP A 53 -4.24 -12.61 -19.32
N GLN A 54 -5.13 -13.57 -19.05
CA GLN A 54 -6.55 -13.31 -18.83
C GLN A 54 -6.80 -12.41 -17.61
N LEU A 55 -6.13 -12.68 -16.49
CA LEU A 55 -6.23 -11.87 -15.27
C LEU A 55 -5.75 -10.44 -15.51
N ILE A 56 -4.62 -10.26 -16.20
CA ILE A 56 -4.10 -8.94 -16.56
C ILE A 56 -5.14 -8.17 -17.37
N LYS A 57 -5.72 -8.80 -18.40
CA LYS A 57 -6.76 -8.18 -19.21
C LYS A 57 -7.96 -7.71 -18.37
N THR A 58 -8.46 -8.57 -17.48
CA THR A 58 -9.57 -8.20 -16.57
C THR A 58 -9.19 -7.06 -15.62
N LEU A 59 -7.95 -7.03 -15.12
CA LEU A 59 -7.47 -5.95 -14.27
C LEU A 59 -7.39 -4.61 -15.03
N ASP A 60 -6.92 -4.62 -16.27
CA ASP A 60 -6.84 -3.40 -17.10
C ASP A 60 -8.23 -2.85 -17.44
N GLU A 61 -9.19 -3.72 -17.77
CA GLU A 61 -10.59 -3.34 -17.98
C GLU A 61 -11.20 -2.71 -16.72
N ARG A 62 -11.01 -3.34 -15.55
CA ARG A 62 -11.48 -2.82 -14.26
C ARG A 62 -10.82 -1.49 -13.91
N LYS A 63 -9.52 -1.36 -14.13
CA LYS A 63 -8.76 -0.12 -13.89
C LYS A 63 -9.31 1.03 -14.75
N THR A 64 -9.57 0.76 -16.02
CA THR A 64 -10.14 1.75 -16.94
C THR A 64 -11.53 2.20 -16.48
N ASN A 65 -12.37 1.25 -16.06
CA ASN A 65 -13.70 1.56 -15.53
C ASN A 65 -13.61 2.41 -14.25
N MET A 66 -12.71 2.08 -13.34
CA MET A 66 -12.48 2.85 -12.11
C MET A 66 -12.11 4.30 -12.42
N ILE A 67 -11.16 4.54 -13.32
CA ILE A 67 -10.77 5.89 -13.76
C ILE A 67 -11.97 6.64 -14.34
N ASN A 68 -12.81 5.96 -15.14
CA ASN A 68 -14.03 6.57 -15.69
C ASN A 68 -15.03 6.96 -14.60
N TYR A 69 -15.20 6.15 -13.56
CA TYR A 69 -16.07 6.48 -12.43
C TYR A 69 -15.51 7.62 -11.58
N GLU A 70 -14.20 7.64 -11.33
CA GLU A 70 -13.53 8.75 -10.64
C GLU A 70 -13.76 10.09 -11.36
N ASN A 71 -13.58 10.11 -12.68
CA ASN A 71 -13.83 11.30 -13.50
C ASN A 71 -15.30 11.75 -13.44
N LYS A 72 -16.25 10.80 -13.45
CA LYS A 72 -17.68 11.10 -13.31
C LYS A 72 -18.00 11.68 -11.93
N ILE A 73 -17.47 11.08 -10.87
CA ILE A 73 -17.64 11.57 -9.49
C ILE A 73 -17.08 12.99 -9.38
N ALA A 74 -15.86 13.24 -9.86
CA ALA A 74 -15.25 14.57 -9.83
C ALA A 74 -16.13 15.62 -10.56
N THR A 75 -16.70 15.24 -11.71
CA THR A 75 -17.61 16.11 -12.48
C THR A 75 -18.89 16.40 -11.69
N CYS A 76 -19.52 15.38 -11.09
CA CYS A 76 -20.70 15.55 -10.25
C CYS A 76 -20.42 16.42 -9.03
N MET A 77 -19.30 16.20 -8.34
CA MET A 77 -18.89 17.01 -7.19
C MET A 77 -18.74 18.48 -7.56
N LYS A 78 -18.14 18.77 -8.72
CA LYS A 78 -18.03 20.14 -9.24
C LYS A 78 -19.42 20.76 -9.49
N ILE A 79 -20.33 20.04 -10.14
CA ILE A 79 -21.69 20.53 -10.42
C ILE A 79 -22.45 20.81 -9.12
N LEU A 80 -22.29 19.97 -8.10
CA LEU A 80 -22.92 20.16 -6.80
C LEU A 80 -22.38 21.40 -6.09
N ALA A 81 -21.06 21.61 -6.13
CA ALA A 81 -20.43 22.81 -5.60
C ALA A 81 -20.90 24.09 -6.34
N ASP A 82 -21.00 24.05 -7.67
CA ASP A 82 -21.52 25.17 -8.47
C ASP A 82 -22.99 25.49 -8.15
N LYS A 83 -23.76 24.51 -7.65
CA LYS A 83 -25.13 24.68 -7.16
C LYS A 83 -25.21 25.13 -5.69
N GLY A 84 -24.08 25.31 -5.03
CA GLY A 84 -24.01 25.73 -3.62
C GLY A 84 -24.33 24.62 -2.62
N VAL A 85 -24.30 23.35 -3.03
CA VAL A 85 -24.44 22.22 -2.11
C VAL A 85 -23.15 22.08 -1.31
N GLU A 86 -23.27 22.03 0.01
CA GLU A 86 -22.09 21.91 0.87
C GLU A 86 -21.62 20.46 1.03
N GLN A 87 -20.34 20.27 1.30
CA GLN A 87 -19.72 18.95 1.41
C GLN A 87 -20.39 18.08 2.49
N HIS A 88 -20.85 18.67 3.60
CA HIS A 88 -21.51 17.94 4.68
C HIS A 88 -22.88 17.37 4.24
N GLU A 89 -23.60 18.07 3.34
CA GLU A 89 -24.86 17.59 2.79
C GLU A 89 -24.63 16.39 1.86
N ILE A 90 -23.55 16.43 1.08
CA ILE A 90 -23.12 15.33 0.20
C ILE A 90 -22.71 14.11 1.04
N ASN A 91 -21.91 14.34 2.08
CA ASN A 91 -21.46 13.27 2.98
C ASN A 91 -22.66 12.61 3.69
N ASN A 92 -23.62 13.41 4.19
CA ASN A 92 -24.86 12.90 4.77
C ASN A 92 -25.66 12.05 3.78
N PHE A 93 -25.79 12.51 2.53
CA PHE A 93 -26.52 11.76 1.50
C PHE A 93 -25.84 10.42 1.16
N LEU A 94 -24.51 10.37 1.18
CA LEU A 94 -23.71 9.19 0.89
C LEU A 94 -23.44 8.30 2.11
N ASP A 95 -24.00 8.63 3.28
CA ASP A 95 -23.74 7.98 4.56
C ASP A 95 -22.22 7.88 4.86
N LEU A 96 -21.47 8.90 4.44
CA LEU A 96 -20.06 9.04 4.74
C LEU A 96 -19.91 9.70 6.11
N PRO A 97 -18.94 9.27 6.95
CA PRO A 97 -18.67 9.93 8.22
C PRO A 97 -18.40 11.43 7.99
N ASN A 98 -19.20 12.27 8.64
CA ASN A 98 -18.93 13.71 8.74
C ASN A 98 -17.77 14.02 9.70
N ASP A 99 -17.27 13.02 10.41
CA ASP A 99 -16.17 13.18 11.34
C ASP A 99 -14.98 13.75 10.59
N GLU A 100 -14.60 14.96 10.96
CA GLU A 100 -13.35 15.58 10.59
C GLU A 100 -12.23 14.64 11.06
N PRO A 101 -11.57 13.87 10.17
CA PRO A 101 -10.58 12.88 10.60
C PRO A 101 -9.37 13.52 11.29
N TRP A 102 -9.27 14.84 11.15
CA TRP A 102 -8.29 15.71 11.75
C TRP A 102 -8.71 16.25 13.12
N TYR A 103 -9.98 16.19 13.56
CA TYR A 103 -10.40 16.68 14.87
C TYR A 103 -10.57 15.54 15.89
N LEU A 104 -9.59 15.41 16.78
CA LEU A 104 -9.54 14.39 17.83
C LEU A 104 -9.63 15.07 19.20
N ALA A 105 -10.84 15.49 19.59
CA ALA A 105 -11.09 16.27 20.80
C ALA A 105 -10.53 15.63 22.09
N THR A 106 -10.55 14.31 22.19
CA THR A 106 -10.33 13.58 23.45
C THR A 106 -8.87 13.19 23.69
N ILE A 107 -7.97 13.40 22.74
CA ILE A 107 -6.57 12.94 22.86
C ILE A 107 -5.65 14.02 23.46
N ASN A 108 -4.71 13.58 24.29
CA ASN A 108 -3.68 14.46 24.87
C ASN A 108 -2.47 14.63 23.92
N ARG A 109 -1.56 15.54 24.30
CA ARG A 109 -0.35 15.86 23.52
C ARG A 109 0.49 14.62 23.24
N GLU A 110 0.68 13.77 24.25
CA GLU A 110 1.53 12.58 24.15
C GLU A 110 0.94 11.56 23.16
N THR A 111 -0.38 11.37 23.20
CA THR A 111 -1.09 10.48 22.28
C THR A 111 -1.06 11.01 20.86
N ALA A 112 -1.23 12.31 20.66
CA ALA A 112 -1.11 12.96 19.35
C ALA A 112 0.30 12.79 18.76
N HIS A 113 1.35 13.03 19.55
CA HIS A 113 2.74 12.82 19.13
C HIS A 113 3.02 11.38 18.74
N ARG A 114 2.48 10.41 19.50
CA ARG A 114 2.63 8.99 19.19
C ARG A 114 1.94 8.62 17.89
N LEU A 115 0.74 9.14 17.64
CA LEU A 115 0.01 8.91 16.38
C LEU A 115 0.77 9.47 15.18
N LEU A 116 1.33 10.67 15.30
CA LEU A 116 1.99 11.38 14.20
C LEU A 116 3.46 11.00 14.00
N LYS A 117 4.07 10.23 14.90
CA LYS A 117 5.50 9.85 14.87
C LYS A 117 5.94 9.14 13.59
N SER A 118 5.02 8.43 12.93
CA SER A 118 5.30 7.67 11.71
C SER A 118 4.41 8.10 10.55
N CYS A 119 3.78 9.27 10.66
CA CYS A 119 2.96 9.84 9.60
C CYS A 119 3.81 10.60 8.59
N VAL A 120 3.25 10.79 7.40
CA VAL A 120 3.89 11.54 6.31
C VAL A 120 3.93 13.03 6.62
N GLU A 121 4.85 13.74 5.98
CA GLU A 121 4.96 15.20 6.03
C GLU A 121 3.62 15.89 5.75
N GLY A 122 3.28 16.91 6.53
CA GLY A 122 2.02 17.65 6.40
C GLY A 122 0.80 16.99 7.06
N THR A 123 0.96 15.83 7.70
CA THR A 123 -0.13 15.23 8.50
C THR A 123 -0.36 16.06 9.77
N TYR A 124 -1.63 16.35 10.08
CA TYR A 124 -2.01 17.14 11.24
C TYR A 124 -3.28 16.62 11.92
N LEU A 125 -3.47 17.04 13.16
CA LEU A 125 -4.71 16.88 13.91
C LEU A 125 -4.93 18.07 14.86
N ILE A 126 -6.18 18.39 15.16
CA ILE A 126 -6.60 19.34 16.19
C ILE A 126 -7.13 18.54 17.37
N ARG A 127 -6.68 18.88 18.57
CA ARG A 127 -7.08 18.26 19.83
C ARG A 127 -7.41 19.31 20.88
N THR A 128 -7.97 18.89 22.01
CA THR A 128 -8.05 19.76 23.18
C THR A 128 -6.66 20.02 23.79
N SER A 129 -6.44 21.27 24.19
CA SER A 129 -5.29 21.70 24.98
C SER A 129 -5.53 21.38 26.45
N SER A 130 -4.45 21.17 27.21
CA SER A 130 -4.50 21.05 28.66
C SER A 130 -5.10 22.28 29.36
N THR A 131 -5.14 23.42 28.68
CA THR A 131 -5.75 24.68 29.15
C THR A 131 -7.23 24.83 28.76
N GLY A 132 -7.88 23.80 28.22
CA GLY A 132 -9.30 23.81 27.85
C GLY A 132 -9.65 24.49 26.50
N LEU A 133 -8.64 24.97 25.76
CA LEU A 133 -8.79 25.49 24.38
C LEU A 133 -8.36 24.42 23.36
N TYR A 134 -8.05 24.80 22.11
CA TYR A 134 -7.58 23.89 21.08
C TYR A 134 -6.06 23.91 20.91
N ALA A 135 -5.51 22.82 20.38
CA ALA A 135 -4.13 22.73 19.94
C ALA A 135 -4.06 21.96 18.61
N LEU A 136 -3.28 22.48 17.67
CA LEU A 136 -2.90 21.80 16.44
C LEU A 136 -1.60 21.04 16.69
N THR A 137 -1.56 19.76 16.37
CA THR A 137 -0.34 18.96 16.32
C THR A 137 -0.09 18.57 14.87
N LEU A 138 1.09 18.87 14.31
CA LEU A 138 1.40 18.65 12.90
C LEU A 138 2.83 18.14 12.69
N VAL A 139 3.05 17.39 11.61
CA VAL A 139 4.37 16.93 11.17
C VAL A 139 4.93 17.89 10.12
N HIS A 140 6.08 18.48 10.42
CA HIS A 140 6.84 19.28 9.47
C HIS A 140 8.33 18.97 9.54
N ASN A 141 8.99 18.74 8.40
CA ASN A 141 10.37 18.30 8.27
C ASN A 141 10.71 17.11 9.21
N ASN A 142 9.83 16.11 9.28
CA ASN A 142 9.95 14.98 10.22
C ASN A 142 9.99 15.35 11.71
N VAL A 143 9.60 16.57 12.07
CA VAL A 143 9.47 17.05 13.45
C VAL A 143 8.01 17.35 13.76
N ILE A 144 7.55 16.96 14.95
CA ILE A 144 6.17 17.20 15.38
C ILE A 144 6.11 18.52 16.16
N TYR A 145 5.27 19.44 15.68
CA TYR A 145 5.02 20.72 16.30
C TYR A 145 3.65 20.74 16.98
N ASP A 146 3.54 21.50 18.08
CA ASP A 146 2.27 21.84 18.72
C ASP A 146 2.06 23.34 18.70
N CYS A 147 0.93 23.77 18.13
CA CYS A 147 0.51 25.16 18.11
C CYS A 147 -0.77 25.31 18.93
N ARG A 148 -0.79 26.24 19.90
CA ARG A 148 -2.02 26.54 20.65
C ARG A 148 -2.95 27.39 19.78
N ILE A 149 -4.21 26.99 19.71
CA ILE A 149 -5.26 27.75 19.05
C ILE A 149 -6.11 28.38 20.17
N GLY A 150 -6.08 29.70 20.22
CA GLY A 150 -6.88 30.50 21.14
C GLY A 150 -7.96 31.27 20.39
N ARG A 151 -8.71 32.08 21.14
CA ARG A 151 -9.51 33.15 20.54
C ARG A 151 -8.73 34.44 20.57
N ASP A 152 -8.84 35.21 19.50
CA ASP A 152 -8.35 36.57 19.43
C ASP A 152 -9.34 37.55 20.12
N PRO A 153 -9.01 38.85 20.21
CA PRO A 153 -9.93 39.85 20.76
C PRO A 153 -11.25 39.99 19.98
N THR A 154 -11.27 39.59 18.70
CA THR A 154 -12.48 39.60 17.85
C THR A 154 -13.35 38.35 18.02
N GLN A 155 -13.01 37.47 18.97
CA GLN A 155 -13.67 36.18 19.27
C GLN A 155 -13.49 35.11 18.18
N ASN A 156 -12.64 35.34 17.18
CA ASN A 156 -12.29 34.36 16.15
C ASN A 156 -11.15 33.45 16.61
N TYR A 157 -11.08 32.23 16.07
CA TYR A 157 -9.99 31.31 16.36
C TYR A 157 -8.70 31.74 15.66
N ALA A 158 -7.59 31.79 16.40
CA ALA A 158 -6.28 32.17 15.88
C ALA A 158 -5.16 31.39 16.57
N PHE A 159 -4.04 31.21 15.88
CA PHE A 159 -2.84 30.66 16.49
C PHE A 159 -2.26 31.64 17.50
N ARG A 160 -2.05 31.16 18.72
CA ARG A 160 -1.42 31.93 19.79
C ARG A 160 0.08 31.65 19.79
N PHE A 161 0.84 32.55 19.18
CA PHE A 161 2.30 32.56 19.31
C PHE A 161 2.67 33.23 20.63
N VAL A 162 3.32 32.49 21.53
CA VAL A 162 3.91 33.08 22.73
C VAL A 162 5.30 33.58 22.32
N ALA A 163 5.48 34.89 22.23
CA ALA A 163 6.82 35.46 22.15
C ALA A 163 7.52 35.18 23.49
N SER A 164 8.45 34.24 23.50
CA SER A 164 9.32 33.99 24.65
C SER A 164 10.38 35.08 24.69
N ASN A 165 10.04 36.26 25.21
CA ASN A 165 11.03 37.13 25.81
C ASN A 165 10.72 37.25 27.29
N MET A 166 11.77 37.09 28.08
CA MET A 166 11.78 37.35 29.50
C MET A 166 11.18 38.74 29.77
N ASP A 167 10.47 38.84 30.87
CA ASP A 167 9.76 40.02 31.39
C ASP A 167 8.27 40.08 30.99
N GLY A 168 7.45 39.81 32.00
CA GLY A 168 6.04 39.51 31.88
C GLY A 168 5.18 40.64 31.29
N ASN A 169 4.00 40.20 30.82
CA ASN A 169 2.85 41.01 30.42
C ASN A 169 2.93 41.81 29.12
N SER A 170 3.33 41.18 28.01
CA SER A 170 2.84 41.60 26.70
C SER A 170 2.40 40.42 25.82
N PHE A 171 1.10 40.34 25.55
CA PHE A 171 0.50 39.37 24.62
C PHE A 171 0.42 40.01 23.23
N ALA A 172 1.37 39.71 22.37
CA ALA A 172 1.28 40.10 20.96
C ALA A 172 0.46 39.06 20.19
N TYR A 173 -0.78 39.40 19.83
CA TYR A 173 -1.45 38.71 18.73
C TYR A 173 -0.71 39.10 17.45
N CYS A 174 0.01 38.15 16.85
CA CYS A 174 0.62 38.38 15.56
C CYS A 174 -0.50 38.32 14.51
N ASP A 175 -1.08 39.46 14.17
CA ASP A 175 -1.90 39.63 12.96
C ASP A 175 -0.96 39.61 11.74
N ARG A 176 -0.38 38.43 11.48
CA ARG A 176 0.05 38.09 10.14
C ARG A 176 -1.01 37.17 9.58
N SER A 177 -2.07 37.82 9.08
CA SER A 177 -2.82 37.29 7.95
C SER A 177 -1.84 36.62 7.00
N PHE A 178 -1.93 35.29 6.89
CA PHE A 178 -1.26 34.50 5.86
C PHE A 178 -1.80 35.00 4.51
N ARG A 179 -1.20 36.07 3.97
CA ARG A 179 -1.35 36.39 2.57
C ARG A 179 -0.70 35.25 1.82
N SER A 180 -1.51 34.47 1.13
CA SER A 180 -1.06 33.54 0.10
C SER A 180 -0.12 34.31 -0.85
N LEU A 181 1.17 34.02 -0.76
CA LEU A 181 2.07 34.30 -1.88
C LEU A 181 1.84 33.15 -2.86
N GLY A 182 1.27 33.51 -4.01
CA GLY A 182 1.17 32.63 -5.17
C GLY A 182 2.52 32.38 -5.82
#